data_AF-A0A2V8DH90-F1
#
_entry.id   AF-A0A2V8DH90-F1
#
_cell.length_a   1.000
_cell.length_b   1.000
_cell.length_c   1.000
_cell.angle_alpha   90.00
_cell.angle_beta   90.00
_cell.angle_gamma   90.00
#
_symmetry.space_group_name_H-M   'P 1'
#
loop_
_entity.id
_entity.type
_entity.pdbx_description
1 polymer ?
#
loop_
_entity_poly.entity_id
_entity_poly.type
_entity_poly.pdbx_seq_one_letter_code
_entity_poly.pdbx_strand_id
1 'polypeptide(L)'
;MSRAVEWYRSDRTRVPRDLVQPSTSRVVRNWLRAWLPEAEVGGKTIVLYSRQGFRKLSSWAGMFSEFHSVLGALKYGETRHAAGVRVDFRSPLYLDPERGSNWWTYFFRRSVMNIESGAGGAAEVHLNRPVAKYGRHGGFCDLVNGTTPYLYPMTYGVSRSELHRLLAEHIEVQPDIQTEVQRLVATSFEPGAYVVGVHYRGTDATRRFAGALTDYRTYRIPYRAYADEVRLALEATAPRAYQVLVATDEIECLEFMRREFGDRVLYLEDAPRVHAGDLAIHFDGLAIHFDPNLPMSNYQKGKSGLVDCLLLAATNYLVKGRSNVSDASLAFNPRLPYSFCVR
;
A
#
# COMPACT_ATOMS: atom_id res chain seq x y z
N MET A 1 32.05 6.26 -1.07
CA MET A 1 31.27 6.80 -2.21
C MET A 1 29.80 6.47 -1.98
N SER A 2 28.95 7.46 -1.67
CA SER A 2 27.50 7.22 -1.63
C SER A 2 27.04 6.94 -3.05
N ARG A 3 26.49 5.75 -3.29
CA ARG A 3 25.87 5.45 -4.59
C ARG A 3 24.74 6.45 -4.84
N ALA A 4 24.66 7.00 -6.04
CA ALA A 4 23.56 7.87 -6.44
C ALA A 4 22.21 7.14 -6.28
N VAL A 5 21.19 7.87 -5.84
CA VAL A 5 19.81 7.37 -5.76
C VAL A 5 19.29 7.15 -7.18
N GLU A 6 18.64 6.01 -7.42
CA GLU A 6 18.15 5.61 -8.73
C GLU A 6 16.62 5.63 -8.78
N TRP A 7 16.07 6.33 -9.77
CA TRP A 7 14.64 6.53 -9.96
C TRP A 7 14.16 5.86 -11.25
N TYR A 8 13.17 4.97 -11.11
CA TYR A 8 12.39 4.48 -12.23
C TYR A 8 11.21 5.42 -12.50
N ARG A 9 11.03 5.87 -13.75
CA ARG A 9 9.92 6.75 -14.14
C ARG A 9 8.98 6.01 -15.08
N SER A 10 7.71 5.91 -14.71
CA SER A 10 6.72 5.06 -15.41
C SER A 10 6.47 5.42 -16.87
N ASP A 11 6.73 6.67 -17.24
CA ASP A 11 6.48 7.25 -18.56
C ASP A 11 7.75 7.37 -19.41
N ARG A 12 8.94 7.17 -18.83
CA ARG A 12 10.23 7.51 -19.48
C ARG A 12 11.28 6.41 -19.39
N THR A 13 11.19 5.53 -18.40
CA THR A 13 12.21 4.53 -18.13
C THR A 13 11.69 3.16 -18.55
N ARG A 14 12.44 2.45 -19.39
CA ARG A 14 12.22 1.01 -19.56
C ARG A 14 12.70 0.32 -18.29
N VAL A 15 11.90 -0.58 -17.75
CA VAL A 15 12.26 -1.38 -16.57
C VAL A 15 13.58 -2.12 -16.87
N PRO A 16 14.68 -1.85 -16.13
CA PRO A 16 15.95 -2.54 -16.36
C PRO A 16 15.81 -4.04 -16.08
N ARG A 17 16.24 -4.89 -17.02
CA ARG A 17 16.03 -6.36 -16.95
C ARG A 17 16.72 -6.99 -15.74
N ASP A 18 17.87 -6.45 -15.35
CA ASP A 18 18.66 -6.89 -14.20
C ASP A 18 17.96 -6.61 -12.86
N LEU A 19 17.16 -5.54 -12.78
CA LEU A 19 16.38 -5.23 -11.58
C LEU A 19 15.23 -6.22 -11.39
N VAL A 20 14.59 -6.67 -12.48
CA VAL A 20 13.40 -7.53 -12.43
C VAL A 20 13.68 -8.96 -11.95
N GLN A 21 14.94 -9.41 -11.99
CA GLN A 21 15.25 -10.79 -11.62
C GLN A 21 15.03 -11.02 -10.12
N PRO A 22 14.21 -12.04 -9.75
CA PRO A 22 14.03 -12.39 -8.35
C PRO A 22 15.34 -12.93 -7.77
N SER A 23 15.56 -12.70 -6.47
CA SER A 23 16.69 -13.30 -5.75
C SER A 23 16.65 -14.83 -5.84
N THR A 24 17.83 -15.48 -5.80
CA THR A 24 17.93 -16.95 -5.80
C THR A 24 17.13 -17.59 -4.67
N SER A 25 17.17 -17.01 -3.47
CA SER A 25 16.37 -17.43 -2.32
C SER A 25 14.87 -17.37 -2.61
N ARG A 26 14.41 -16.37 -3.39
CA ARG A 26 13.01 -16.23 -3.80
C ARG A 26 12.63 -17.20 -4.91
N VAL A 27 13.51 -17.47 -5.87
CA VAL A 27 13.31 -18.51 -6.88
C VAL A 27 13.09 -19.87 -6.21
N VAL A 28 13.99 -20.27 -5.30
CA VAL A 28 13.88 -21.54 -4.56
C VAL A 28 12.60 -21.59 -3.73
N ARG A 29 12.25 -20.50 -3.03
CA ARG A 29 11.00 -20.41 -2.25
C ARG A 29 9.76 -20.56 -3.13
N ASN A 30 9.71 -19.87 -4.27
CA ASN A 30 8.59 -19.95 -5.21
C ASN A 30 8.50 -21.36 -5.82
N TRP A 31 9.64 -21.97 -6.13
CA TRP A 31 9.70 -23.35 -6.59
C TRP A 31 9.12 -24.30 -5.53
N LEU A 32 9.57 -24.23 -4.27
CA LEU A 32 9.01 -25.06 -3.18
C LEU A 32 7.50 -24.86 -3.00
N ARG A 33 7.03 -23.62 -3.07
CA ARG A 33 5.60 -23.29 -2.95
C ARG A 33 4.76 -23.88 -4.09
N ALA A 34 5.33 -24.05 -5.29
CA ALA A 34 4.62 -24.64 -6.43
C ALA A 34 4.16 -26.09 -6.19
N TRP A 35 4.72 -26.76 -5.17
CA TRP A 35 4.37 -28.14 -4.81
C TRP A 35 3.31 -28.21 -3.70
N LEU A 36 2.93 -27.07 -3.11
CA LEU A 36 1.90 -27.02 -2.08
C LEU A 36 0.51 -27.14 -2.73
N PRO A 37 -0.41 -27.89 -2.10
CA PRO A 37 -1.77 -28.03 -2.61
C PRO A 37 -2.48 -26.68 -2.64
N GLU A 38 -3.34 -26.50 -3.64
CA GLU A 38 -4.21 -25.33 -3.76
C GLU A 38 -5.59 -25.63 -3.17
N ALA A 39 -6.22 -24.63 -2.55
CA ALA A 39 -7.57 -24.78 -2.06
C ALA A 39 -8.56 -24.84 -3.24
N GLU A 40 -9.48 -25.80 -3.20
CA GLU A 40 -10.60 -25.88 -4.13
C GLU A 40 -11.66 -24.82 -3.78
N VAL A 41 -11.70 -23.76 -4.59
CA VAL A 41 -12.56 -22.59 -4.37
C VAL A 41 -13.71 -22.45 -5.37
N GLY A 42 -13.79 -23.31 -6.38
CA GLY A 42 -14.83 -23.25 -7.42
C GLY A 42 -16.23 -23.32 -6.82
N GLY A 43 -17.10 -22.38 -7.18
CA GLY A 43 -18.46 -22.24 -6.64
C GLY A 43 -18.54 -21.91 -5.15
N LYS A 44 -17.42 -21.59 -4.48
CA LYS A 44 -17.35 -21.32 -3.04
C LYS A 44 -16.99 -19.86 -2.76
N THR A 45 -17.38 -19.37 -1.58
CA THR A 45 -16.96 -18.06 -1.09
C THR A 45 -15.66 -18.17 -0.32
N ILE A 46 -14.63 -17.46 -0.78
CA ILE A 46 -13.32 -17.40 -0.13
C ILE A 46 -13.41 -16.49 1.10
N VAL A 47 -13.17 -17.02 2.29
CA VAL A 47 -13.14 -16.22 3.52
C VAL A 47 -11.71 -15.83 3.84
N LEU A 48 -11.44 -14.53 3.75
CA LEU A 48 -10.15 -13.91 4.05
C LEU A 48 -10.09 -13.39 5.46
N TYR A 49 -9.03 -13.79 6.15
CA TYR A 49 -8.66 -13.29 7.47
C TYR A 49 -7.40 -12.45 7.36
N SER A 50 -7.31 -11.37 8.14
CA SER A 50 -6.09 -10.57 8.21
C SER A 50 -4.91 -11.43 8.68
N ARG A 51 -3.71 -11.19 8.16
CA ARG A 51 -2.43 -11.86 8.44
C ARG A 51 -1.89 -11.60 9.85
N GLN A 52 -2.74 -11.19 10.79
CA GLN A 52 -2.39 -11.07 12.19
C GLN A 52 -2.72 -12.36 12.95
N GLY A 53 -1.94 -12.67 13.99
CA GLY A 53 -1.99 -13.94 14.72
C GLY A 53 -0.78 -14.86 14.49
N PHE A 54 0.20 -14.46 13.66
CA PHE A 54 1.51 -15.12 13.66
C PHE A 54 2.28 -14.77 14.93
N ARG A 55 3.02 -15.74 15.46
CA ARG A 55 3.87 -15.60 16.65
C ARG A 55 4.88 -14.45 16.57
N LYS A 56 5.21 -13.96 15.37
CA LYS A 56 6.13 -12.84 15.14
C LYS A 56 5.37 -11.61 14.65
N LEU A 57 5.41 -10.53 15.42
CA LEU A 57 4.85 -9.21 15.08
C LEU A 57 5.38 -8.68 13.75
N SER A 58 6.65 -8.98 13.40
CA SER A 58 7.24 -8.61 12.10
C SER A 58 6.59 -9.27 10.88
N SER A 59 5.71 -10.26 11.09
CA SER A 59 4.93 -10.90 10.02
C SER A 59 3.53 -10.32 9.89
N TRP A 60 3.18 -9.32 10.71
CA TRP A 60 1.88 -8.66 10.65
C TRP A 60 1.87 -7.68 9.49
N ALA A 61 0.76 -7.68 8.76
CA ALA A 61 0.54 -6.81 7.63
C ALA A 61 -0.18 -5.53 8.08
N GLY A 62 0.27 -4.37 7.58
CA GLY A 62 -0.49 -3.12 7.68
C GLY A 62 -1.69 -3.11 6.71
N MET A 63 -2.58 -2.13 6.87
CA MET A 63 -3.87 -2.04 6.17
C MET A 63 -3.74 -2.26 4.66
N PHE A 64 -2.84 -1.53 4.00
CA PHE A 64 -2.72 -1.61 2.54
C PHE A 64 -2.08 -2.90 2.04
N SER A 65 -1.29 -3.56 2.88
CA SER A 65 -0.84 -4.91 2.54
C SER A 65 -2.06 -5.85 2.49
N GLU A 66 -3.02 -5.70 3.41
CA GLU A 66 -4.27 -6.48 3.41
C GLU A 66 -5.22 -6.06 2.30
N PHE A 67 -5.30 -4.78 1.97
CA PHE A 67 -6.03 -4.29 0.80
C PHE A 67 -5.56 -5.01 -0.48
N HIS A 68 -4.24 -5.09 -0.70
CA HIS A 68 -3.70 -5.86 -1.82
C HIS A 68 -3.97 -7.37 -1.70
N SER A 69 -4.04 -7.93 -0.49
CA SER A 69 -4.50 -9.32 -0.32
C SER A 69 -5.95 -9.51 -0.78
N VAL A 70 -6.83 -8.55 -0.52
CA VAL A 70 -8.22 -8.61 -0.99
C VAL A 70 -8.27 -8.56 -2.51
N LEU A 71 -7.56 -7.62 -3.15
CA LEU A 71 -7.48 -7.56 -4.61
C LEU A 71 -6.89 -8.83 -5.23
N GLY A 72 -5.83 -9.38 -4.64
CA GLY A 72 -5.24 -10.64 -5.09
C GLY A 72 -6.20 -11.83 -4.92
N ALA A 73 -7.01 -11.85 -3.87
CA ALA A 73 -8.00 -12.90 -3.66
C ALA A 73 -9.18 -12.79 -4.63
N LEU A 74 -9.62 -11.58 -4.97
CA LEU A 74 -10.61 -11.35 -6.03
C LEU A 74 -10.06 -11.88 -7.36
N LYS A 75 -8.82 -11.51 -7.72
CA LYS A 75 -8.19 -12.01 -8.94
C LYS A 75 -8.09 -13.53 -8.96
N TYR A 76 -7.64 -14.12 -7.85
CA TYR A 76 -7.56 -15.57 -7.72
C TYR A 76 -8.93 -16.22 -7.86
N GLY A 77 -9.95 -15.65 -7.20
CA GLY A 77 -11.33 -16.11 -7.27
C GLY A 77 -11.87 -16.12 -8.69
N GLU A 78 -11.68 -15.05 -9.47
CA GLU A 78 -12.08 -15.00 -10.88
C GLU A 78 -11.42 -16.11 -11.70
N THR A 79 -10.11 -16.34 -11.51
CA THR A 79 -9.38 -17.36 -12.28
C THR A 79 -9.78 -18.78 -11.92
N ARG A 80 -10.49 -18.97 -10.80
CA ARG A 80 -10.88 -20.27 -10.25
C ARG A 80 -12.39 -20.41 -10.08
N HIS A 81 -13.17 -19.52 -10.68
CA HIS A 81 -14.63 -19.57 -10.65
C HIS A 81 -15.18 -19.64 -9.22
N ALA A 82 -14.58 -18.87 -8.30
CA ALA A 82 -15.09 -18.75 -6.95
C ALA A 82 -16.39 -17.94 -6.96
N ALA A 83 -17.32 -18.26 -6.06
CA ALA A 83 -18.60 -17.54 -5.95
C ALA A 83 -18.38 -16.10 -5.48
N GLY A 84 -17.41 -15.87 -4.59
CA GLY A 84 -17.06 -14.55 -4.09
C GLY A 84 -15.92 -14.55 -3.08
N VAL A 85 -15.64 -13.37 -2.54
CA VAL A 85 -14.66 -13.12 -1.48
C VAL A 85 -15.35 -12.45 -0.29
N ARG A 86 -15.25 -13.05 0.90
CA ARG A 86 -15.68 -12.45 2.16
C ARG A 86 -14.46 -12.02 2.98
N VAL A 87 -14.43 -10.75 3.38
CA VAL A 87 -13.39 -10.18 4.25
C VAL A 87 -13.86 -10.22 5.70
N ASP A 88 -13.08 -10.89 6.54
CA ASP A 88 -13.33 -11.05 7.97
C ASP A 88 -12.09 -10.62 8.77
N PHE A 89 -11.87 -9.31 8.86
CA PHE A 89 -10.69 -8.72 9.46
C PHE A 89 -11.00 -8.24 10.88
N ARG A 90 -10.90 -9.16 11.86
CA ARG A 90 -11.17 -8.89 13.28
C ARG A 90 -9.92 -8.59 14.12
N SER A 91 -8.79 -8.40 13.46
CA SER A 91 -7.51 -8.28 14.16
C SER A 91 -7.35 -6.91 14.82
N PRO A 92 -6.63 -6.83 15.97
CA PRO A 92 -6.69 -5.66 16.84
C PRO A 92 -6.09 -4.37 16.25
N LEU A 93 -5.19 -4.46 15.26
CA LEU A 93 -4.42 -3.32 14.76
C LEU A 93 -5.26 -2.12 14.29
N TYR A 94 -6.37 -2.39 13.61
CA TYR A 94 -7.29 -1.35 13.13
C TYR A 94 -8.67 -1.49 13.78
N LEU A 95 -8.82 -2.41 14.73
CA LEU A 95 -10.10 -2.70 15.37
C LEU A 95 -10.46 -1.55 16.33
N ASP A 96 -11.71 -1.13 16.22
CA ASP A 96 -12.35 -0.14 17.09
C ASP A 96 -13.68 -0.76 17.52
N PRO A 97 -13.78 -1.31 18.75
CA PRO A 97 -14.95 -2.06 19.19
C PRO A 97 -16.27 -1.28 19.06
N GLU A 98 -16.24 0.05 19.15
CA GLU A 98 -17.42 0.91 19.01
C GLU A 98 -17.97 0.92 17.57
N ARG A 99 -17.15 0.53 16.58
CA ARG A 99 -17.50 0.51 15.15
C ARG A 99 -17.87 -0.87 14.62
N GLY A 100 -17.79 -1.91 15.46
CA GLY A 100 -18.09 -3.30 15.11
C GLY A 100 -16.86 -4.20 15.11
N SER A 101 -17.02 -5.46 14.69
CA SER A 101 -15.98 -6.48 14.84
C SER A 101 -15.07 -6.68 13.63
N ASN A 102 -15.35 -6.04 12.50
CA ASN A 102 -14.62 -6.20 11.25
C ASN A 102 -14.11 -4.85 10.74
N TRP A 103 -12.82 -4.55 10.96
CA TRP A 103 -12.29 -3.23 10.66
C TRP A 103 -12.29 -2.90 9.16
N TRP A 104 -12.37 -3.90 8.27
CA TRP A 104 -12.55 -3.66 6.84
C TRP A 104 -13.80 -2.80 6.57
N THR A 105 -14.88 -3.09 7.30
CA THR A 105 -16.17 -2.39 7.12
C THR A 105 -16.18 -0.95 7.64
N TYR A 106 -15.14 -0.54 8.37
CA TYR A 106 -14.99 0.86 8.77
C TYR A 106 -14.55 1.74 7.60
N PHE A 107 -13.93 1.14 6.58
CA PHE A 107 -13.26 1.84 5.48
C PHE A 107 -13.90 1.53 4.12
N PHE A 108 -14.47 0.34 3.97
CA PHE A 108 -15.11 -0.12 2.73
C PHE A 108 -16.50 -0.70 3.03
N ARG A 109 -17.48 -0.42 2.16
CA ARG A 109 -18.89 -0.72 2.44
C ARG A 109 -19.23 -2.21 2.47
N ARG A 110 -18.53 -3.02 1.67
CA ARG A 110 -18.87 -4.43 1.45
C ARG A 110 -17.85 -5.32 2.11
N SER A 111 -18.31 -6.21 2.99
CA SER A 111 -17.50 -7.32 3.50
C SER A 111 -17.59 -8.56 2.60
N VAL A 112 -18.61 -8.67 1.75
CA VAL A 112 -18.78 -9.77 0.78
C VAL A 112 -18.79 -9.17 -0.62
N MET A 113 -17.91 -9.70 -1.48
CA MET A 113 -17.71 -9.30 -2.86
C MET A 113 -18.02 -10.50 -3.75
N ASN A 114 -19.20 -10.51 -4.35
CA ASN A 114 -19.61 -11.56 -5.27
C ASN A 114 -18.80 -11.45 -6.57
N ILE A 115 -18.28 -12.58 -7.03
CA ILE A 115 -17.59 -12.69 -8.33
C ILE A 115 -18.57 -13.28 -9.35
N GLU A 116 -19.34 -14.29 -8.95
CA GLU A 116 -20.38 -14.89 -9.80
C GLU A 116 -21.79 -14.42 -9.37
N SER A 117 -22.68 -14.26 -10.36
CA SER A 117 -24.06 -13.87 -10.11
C SER A 117 -24.81 -15.01 -9.41
N GLY A 118 -25.55 -14.71 -8.33
CA GLY A 118 -26.32 -15.73 -7.59
C GLY A 118 -25.54 -16.46 -6.48
N ALA A 119 -24.34 -15.99 -6.12
CA ALA A 119 -23.48 -16.55 -5.06
C ALA A 119 -24.06 -16.56 -3.62
N GLY A 120 -25.32 -16.12 -3.43
CA GLY A 120 -25.96 -16.12 -2.11
C GLY A 120 -26.06 -17.53 -1.53
N GLY A 121 -25.40 -17.78 -0.40
CA GLY A 121 -25.42 -19.09 0.26
C GLY A 121 -24.42 -20.11 -0.28
N ALA A 122 -23.46 -19.71 -1.11
CA ALA A 122 -22.36 -20.58 -1.52
C ALA A 122 -21.57 -21.09 -0.31
N ALA A 123 -21.11 -22.35 -0.37
CA ALA A 123 -20.27 -22.92 0.67
C ALA A 123 -18.99 -22.09 0.88
N GLU A 124 -18.52 -21.98 2.12
CA GLU A 124 -17.36 -21.17 2.45
C GLU A 124 -16.06 -21.99 2.45
N VAL A 125 -14.98 -21.39 1.98
CA VAL A 125 -13.62 -21.92 2.13
C VAL A 125 -12.80 -20.96 2.99
N HIS A 126 -12.44 -21.43 4.18
CA HIS A 126 -11.75 -20.61 5.18
C HIS A 126 -10.24 -20.75 5.06
N LEU A 127 -9.56 -19.65 4.69
CA LEU A 127 -8.11 -19.62 4.53
C LEU A 127 -7.41 -19.18 5.82
N ASN A 128 -7.70 -19.86 6.93
CA ASN A 128 -7.20 -19.53 8.27
C ASN A 128 -5.95 -20.32 8.71
N ARG A 129 -5.63 -21.44 8.07
CA ARG A 129 -4.42 -22.23 8.36
C ARG A 129 -3.19 -21.66 7.64
N PRO A 130 -1.98 -21.65 8.23
CA PRO A 130 -0.78 -21.10 7.58
C PRO A 130 -0.53 -21.66 6.16
N VAL A 131 -0.71 -22.96 5.94
CA VAL A 131 -0.55 -23.58 4.62
C VAL A 131 -1.68 -23.18 3.65
N ALA A 132 -2.93 -23.08 4.12
CA ALA A 132 -4.07 -22.65 3.30
C ALA A 132 -4.04 -21.14 2.97
N LYS A 133 -3.55 -20.33 3.91
CA LYS A 133 -3.42 -18.87 3.81
C LYS A 133 -2.27 -18.44 2.90
N TYR A 134 -1.25 -19.29 2.77
CA TYR A 134 0.00 -18.97 2.09
C TYR A 134 0.49 -19.98 1.08
N GLY A 135 -0.33 -20.98 0.68
CA GLY A 135 0.04 -22.15 -0.12
C GLY A 135 0.95 -21.89 -1.32
N ARG A 136 0.45 -22.04 -2.55
CA ARG A 136 1.30 -21.76 -3.72
C ARG A 136 1.75 -20.31 -3.82
N HIS A 137 0.93 -19.38 -3.34
CA HIS A 137 1.14 -17.95 -3.60
C HIS A 137 1.82 -17.19 -2.47
N GLY A 138 2.08 -17.77 -1.29
CA GLY A 138 2.71 -17.03 -0.19
C GLY A 138 1.87 -15.97 0.51
N GLY A 139 0.66 -15.72 -0.03
CA GLY A 139 -0.33 -14.73 0.38
C GLY A 139 -0.90 -14.04 -0.87
N PHE A 140 -2.17 -13.63 -0.87
CA PHE A 140 -2.76 -12.99 -2.05
C PHE A 140 -2.10 -11.65 -2.42
N CYS A 141 -1.46 -10.98 -1.46
CA CYS A 141 -0.65 -9.79 -1.74
C CYS A 141 0.56 -10.10 -2.66
N ASP A 142 1.18 -11.29 -2.55
CA ASP A 142 2.26 -11.72 -3.44
C ASP A 142 1.72 -11.96 -4.88
N LEU A 143 0.44 -12.29 -5.05
CA LEU A 143 -0.18 -12.42 -6.38
C LEU A 143 -0.30 -11.05 -7.07
N VAL A 144 -0.66 -10.01 -6.33
CA VAL A 144 -0.65 -8.62 -6.84
C VAL A 144 0.78 -8.17 -7.16
N ASN A 145 1.71 -8.38 -6.23
CA ASN A 145 3.05 -7.82 -6.34
C ASN A 145 3.97 -8.57 -7.31
N GLY A 146 3.67 -9.84 -7.59
CA GLY A 146 4.42 -10.69 -8.51
C GLY A 146 5.65 -11.34 -7.89
N THR A 147 6.56 -11.80 -8.76
CA THR A 147 7.73 -12.58 -8.36
C THR A 147 8.76 -11.76 -7.59
N THR A 148 8.77 -10.44 -7.79
CA THR A 148 9.79 -9.51 -7.31
C THR A 148 9.13 -8.34 -6.56
N PRO A 149 8.37 -8.61 -5.49
CA PRO A 149 7.39 -7.66 -4.93
C PRO A 149 7.99 -6.37 -4.39
N TYR A 150 9.27 -6.40 -4.03
CA TYR A 150 9.99 -5.20 -3.59
C TYR A 150 10.21 -4.18 -4.71
N LEU A 151 9.95 -4.55 -5.96
CA LEU A 151 9.94 -3.66 -7.11
C LEU A 151 8.54 -3.31 -7.59
N TYR A 152 7.48 -3.70 -6.89
CA TYR A 152 6.15 -3.26 -7.27
C TYR A 152 6.08 -1.71 -7.30
N PRO A 153 5.47 -1.11 -8.34
CA PRO A 153 4.72 -1.73 -9.44
C PRO A 153 5.53 -2.04 -10.72
N MET A 154 6.86 -2.07 -10.72
CA MET A 154 7.63 -2.42 -11.94
C MET A 154 7.47 -3.88 -12.37
N THR A 155 7.21 -4.80 -11.44
CA THR A 155 7.19 -6.25 -11.67
C THR A 155 5.87 -6.89 -11.26
N TYR A 156 4.78 -6.12 -11.31
CA TYR A 156 3.46 -6.53 -10.82
C TYR A 156 3.06 -7.92 -11.35
N GLY A 157 2.44 -8.73 -10.48
CA GLY A 157 1.80 -9.98 -10.89
C GLY A 157 0.41 -9.74 -11.49
N VAL A 158 -0.25 -8.65 -11.07
CA VAL A 158 -1.52 -8.17 -11.63
C VAL A 158 -1.34 -6.72 -12.05
N SER A 159 -1.70 -6.38 -13.30
CA SER A 159 -1.49 -5.03 -13.83
C SER A 159 -2.31 -3.97 -13.07
N ARG A 160 -1.84 -2.72 -13.07
CA ARG A 160 -2.57 -1.62 -12.42
C ARG A 160 -3.99 -1.44 -12.95
N SER A 161 -4.18 -1.59 -14.26
CA SER A 161 -5.51 -1.49 -14.88
C SER A 161 -6.44 -2.60 -14.40
N GLU A 162 -5.92 -3.81 -14.23
CA GLU A 162 -6.70 -4.94 -13.72
C GLU A 162 -7.01 -4.79 -12.22
N LEU A 163 -6.05 -4.32 -11.42
CA LEU A 163 -6.30 -3.99 -10.02
C LEU A 163 -7.36 -2.90 -9.88
N HIS A 164 -7.32 -1.88 -10.74
CA HIS A 164 -8.32 -0.83 -10.78
C HIS A 164 -9.71 -1.37 -11.16
N ARG A 165 -9.80 -2.29 -12.13
CA ARG A 165 -11.06 -2.94 -12.49
C ARG A 165 -11.65 -3.69 -11.31
N LEU A 166 -10.86 -4.56 -10.67
CA LEU A 166 -11.29 -5.32 -9.49
C LEU A 166 -11.74 -4.40 -8.34
N LEU A 167 -11.01 -3.30 -8.13
CA LEU A 167 -11.37 -2.28 -7.15
C LEU A 167 -12.72 -1.65 -7.50
N ALA A 168 -12.88 -1.14 -8.72
CA ALA A 168 -14.10 -0.44 -9.15
C ALA A 168 -15.36 -1.33 -9.12
N GLU A 169 -15.21 -2.62 -9.42
CA GLU A 169 -16.32 -3.57 -9.44
C GLU A 169 -16.73 -4.04 -8.04
N HIS A 170 -15.76 -4.24 -7.14
CA HIS A 170 -16.02 -4.95 -5.88
C HIS A 170 -15.83 -4.11 -4.62
N ILE A 171 -15.01 -3.06 -4.65
CA ILE A 171 -14.58 -2.34 -3.46
C ILE A 171 -15.07 -0.89 -3.51
N GLU A 172 -16.00 -0.57 -2.62
CA GLU A 172 -16.54 0.77 -2.46
C GLU A 172 -16.04 1.37 -1.14
N VAL A 173 -15.29 2.48 -1.21
CA VAL A 173 -14.87 3.24 -0.02
C VAL A 173 -16.10 3.81 0.69
N GLN A 174 -16.04 3.91 2.02
CA GLN A 174 -17.13 4.49 2.79
C GLN A 174 -17.45 5.94 2.36
N PRO A 175 -18.74 6.33 2.26
CA PRO A 175 -19.12 7.64 1.71
C PRO A 175 -18.60 8.84 2.50
N ASP A 176 -18.45 8.72 3.82
CA ASP A 176 -17.91 9.78 4.68
C ASP A 176 -16.43 10.06 4.36
N ILE A 177 -15.63 9.01 4.18
CA ILE A 177 -14.22 9.12 3.77
C ILE A 177 -14.11 9.69 2.35
N GLN A 178 -14.96 9.24 1.42
CA GLN A 178 -14.99 9.79 0.07
C GLN A 178 -15.34 11.29 0.07
N THR A 179 -16.37 11.68 0.83
CA THR A 179 -16.81 13.06 0.96
C THR A 179 -15.70 13.94 1.56
N GLU A 180 -14.99 13.43 2.57
CA GLU A 180 -13.85 14.12 3.16
C GLU A 180 -12.72 14.34 2.17
N VAL A 181 -12.33 13.32 1.40
CA VAL A 181 -11.30 13.44 0.35
C VAL A 181 -11.72 14.44 -0.71
N GLN A 182 -12.97 14.35 -1.19
CA GLN A 182 -13.50 15.28 -2.20
C GLN A 182 -13.48 16.72 -1.70
N ARG A 183 -13.87 16.95 -0.43
CA ARG A 183 -13.80 18.26 0.21
C ARG A 183 -12.35 18.75 0.27
N LEU A 184 -11.42 17.94 0.76
CA LEU A 184 -10.00 18.31 0.86
C LEU A 184 -9.41 18.68 -0.51
N VAL A 185 -9.70 17.91 -1.55
CA VAL A 185 -9.29 18.24 -2.92
C VAL A 185 -9.91 19.58 -3.35
N ALA A 186 -11.21 19.75 -3.18
CA ALA A 186 -11.91 20.97 -3.61
C ALA A 186 -11.44 22.23 -2.87
N THR A 187 -11.06 22.13 -1.59
CA THR A 187 -10.64 23.28 -0.77
C THR A 187 -9.16 23.56 -0.80
N SER A 188 -8.32 22.54 -0.99
CA SER A 188 -6.85 22.67 -0.85
C SER A 188 -6.11 22.62 -2.18
N PHE A 189 -6.64 21.95 -3.20
CA PHE A 189 -5.99 21.92 -4.50
C PHE A 189 -6.34 23.19 -5.27
N GLU A 190 -5.31 23.95 -5.63
CA GLU A 190 -5.46 25.15 -6.44
C GLU A 190 -5.98 24.74 -7.84
N PRO A 191 -7.10 25.31 -8.31
CA PRO A 191 -7.64 24.97 -9.62
C PRO A 191 -6.63 25.17 -10.74
N GLY A 192 -6.35 24.10 -11.49
CA GLY A 192 -5.41 24.12 -12.62
C GLY A 192 -3.93 24.02 -12.23
N ALA A 193 -3.61 23.94 -10.93
CA ALA A 193 -2.25 23.64 -10.50
C ALA A 193 -1.86 22.19 -10.82
N TYR A 194 -0.60 21.99 -11.14
CA TYR A 194 -0.01 20.66 -11.26
C TYR A 194 0.43 20.17 -9.88
N VAL A 195 -0.25 19.17 -9.34
CA VAL A 195 0.01 18.64 -8.01
C VAL A 195 0.94 17.44 -8.11
N VAL A 196 2.12 17.53 -7.48
CA VAL A 196 3.05 16.41 -7.33
C VAL A 196 2.85 15.78 -5.95
N GLY A 197 2.36 14.55 -5.92
CA GLY A 197 2.28 13.74 -4.72
C GLY A 197 3.66 13.21 -4.34
N VAL A 198 3.99 13.27 -3.06
CA VAL A 198 5.22 12.74 -2.45
C VAL A 198 4.81 11.80 -1.35
N HIS A 199 5.17 10.54 -1.48
CA HIS A 199 4.98 9.55 -0.43
C HIS A 199 6.32 9.04 0.09
N TYR A 200 6.70 9.53 1.28
CA TYR A 200 7.92 9.15 1.98
C TYR A 200 7.59 8.31 3.21
N ARG A 201 8.08 7.06 3.22
CA ARG A 201 7.93 6.13 4.34
C ARG A 201 9.21 6.12 5.17
N GLY A 202 9.20 6.81 6.31
CA GLY A 202 10.35 6.96 7.21
C GLY A 202 10.44 5.88 8.29
N THR A 203 9.32 5.43 8.85
CA THR A 203 9.31 4.72 10.15
C THR A 203 9.70 3.25 10.09
N ASP A 204 9.46 2.57 8.97
CA ASP A 204 9.76 1.14 8.79
C ASP A 204 11.05 0.87 8.01
N ALA A 205 11.64 1.90 7.44
CA ALA A 205 12.67 1.78 6.42
C ALA A 205 14.08 1.54 6.99
N THR A 206 14.23 1.38 8.32
CA THR A 206 15.51 1.55 9.02
C THR A 206 15.88 0.40 9.95
N ARG A 207 15.39 -0.82 9.69
CA ARG A 207 15.83 -2.01 10.46
C ARG A 207 17.27 -2.41 10.13
N ARG A 208 18.23 -1.99 10.98
CA ARG A 208 19.66 -2.38 10.90
C ARG A 208 19.90 -3.89 11.05
N PHE A 209 19.08 -4.63 11.82
CA PHE A 209 19.36 -6.05 12.15
C PHE A 209 18.48 -7.06 11.39
N ALA A 210 17.19 -6.77 11.18
CA ALA A 210 16.29 -7.68 10.45
C ALA A 210 16.38 -7.57 8.91
N GLY A 211 16.88 -6.43 8.40
CA GLY A 211 17.10 -6.21 6.96
C GLY A 211 18.28 -6.99 6.37
N ALA A 212 19.14 -7.61 7.21
CA ALA A 212 20.24 -8.43 6.74
C ALA A 212 19.79 -9.81 6.24
N LEU A 213 18.67 -10.32 6.75
CA LEU A 213 18.12 -11.66 6.45
C LEU A 213 16.85 -11.64 5.59
N THR A 214 16.35 -10.44 5.27
CA THR A 214 15.20 -10.26 4.39
C THR A 214 15.66 -9.52 3.14
N ASP A 215 15.13 -9.88 1.96
CA ASP A 215 15.35 -9.14 0.69
C ASP A 215 14.79 -7.69 0.74
N TYR A 216 14.41 -7.22 1.93
CA TYR A 216 13.67 -6.01 2.24
C TYR A 216 14.57 -4.91 2.83
N ARG A 217 15.80 -4.77 2.32
CA ARG A 217 16.62 -3.59 2.62
C ARG A 217 15.99 -2.38 1.95
N THR A 218 15.23 -1.63 2.74
CA THR A 218 14.95 -0.24 2.45
C THR A 218 16.09 0.53 3.10
N TYR A 219 16.82 1.32 2.32
CA TYR A 219 17.73 2.29 2.91
C TYR A 219 16.92 3.56 3.14
N ARG A 220 17.26 4.31 4.20
CA ARG A 220 16.71 5.65 4.36
C ARG A 220 17.21 6.49 3.19
N ILE A 221 16.28 6.98 2.39
CA ILE A 221 16.59 7.78 1.21
C ILE A 221 16.69 9.23 1.67
N PRO A 222 17.74 9.97 1.28
CA PRO A 222 17.83 11.38 1.63
C PRO A 222 16.62 12.15 1.12
N TYR A 223 16.02 13.01 1.94
CA TYR A 223 14.86 13.82 1.54
C TYR A 223 15.13 14.68 0.31
N ARG A 224 16.37 15.19 0.20
CA ARG A 224 16.85 15.92 -0.98
C ARG A 224 16.63 15.13 -2.26
N ALA A 225 16.80 13.81 -2.26
CA ALA A 225 16.57 13.00 -3.46
C ALA A 225 15.10 13.00 -3.88
N TYR A 226 14.15 13.07 -2.94
CA TYR A 226 12.73 13.24 -3.26
C TYR A 226 12.45 14.65 -3.77
N ALA A 227 12.98 15.68 -3.12
CA ALA A 227 12.80 17.07 -3.58
C ALA A 227 13.39 17.31 -4.97
N ASP A 228 14.56 16.75 -5.27
CA ASP A 228 15.18 16.83 -6.59
C ASP A 228 14.32 16.11 -7.64
N GLU A 229 13.74 14.96 -7.31
CA GLU A 229 12.82 14.26 -8.22
C GLU A 229 11.50 15.02 -8.45
N VAL A 230 10.98 15.71 -7.42
CA VAL A 230 9.83 16.62 -7.57
C VAL A 230 10.16 17.77 -8.52
N ARG A 231 11.34 18.40 -8.38
CA ARG A 231 11.80 19.47 -9.30
C ARG A 231 11.89 18.96 -10.73
N LEU A 232 12.48 17.79 -10.93
CA LEU A 232 12.57 17.17 -12.26
C LEU A 232 11.18 16.89 -12.88
N ALA A 233 10.22 16.45 -12.06
CA ALA A 233 8.84 16.25 -12.52
C ALA A 233 8.18 17.57 -12.94
N LEU A 234 8.38 18.64 -12.17
CA LEU A 234 7.85 19.98 -12.46
C LEU A 234 8.53 20.63 -13.66
N GLU A 235 9.85 20.51 -13.80
CA GLU A 235 10.61 21.03 -14.95
C GLU A 235 10.12 20.39 -16.25
N ALA A 236 9.85 19.09 -16.22
CA ALA A 236 9.43 18.36 -17.41
C ALA A 236 8.00 18.67 -17.87
N THR A 237 7.15 19.22 -17.00
CA THR A 237 5.79 19.67 -17.37
C THR A 237 5.68 21.18 -17.48
N ALA A 238 6.63 21.93 -16.92
CA ALA A 238 6.67 23.39 -16.87
C ALA A 238 5.31 24.04 -16.56
N PRO A 239 4.63 23.65 -15.46
CA PRO A 239 3.28 24.09 -15.18
C PRO A 239 3.28 25.57 -14.75
N ARG A 240 2.20 26.30 -15.06
CA ARG A 240 2.03 27.70 -14.63
C ARG A 240 1.90 27.84 -13.12
N ALA A 241 1.23 26.89 -12.48
CA ALA A 241 1.04 26.81 -11.03
C ALA A 241 1.26 25.35 -10.59
N TYR A 242 1.78 25.15 -9.39
CA TYR A 242 2.02 23.81 -8.85
C TYR A 242 1.86 23.77 -7.33
N GLN A 243 1.57 22.56 -6.83
CA GLN A 243 1.55 22.23 -5.41
C GLN A 243 2.26 20.90 -5.17
N VAL A 244 2.69 20.66 -3.94
CA VAL A 244 3.35 19.42 -3.52
C VAL A 244 2.57 18.81 -2.38
N LEU A 245 1.87 17.70 -2.63
CA LEU A 245 1.17 16.96 -1.57
C LEU A 245 2.16 16.02 -0.90
N VAL A 246 2.35 16.12 0.41
CA VAL A 246 3.27 15.27 1.19
C VAL A 246 2.48 14.35 2.12
N ALA A 247 2.50 13.06 1.79
CA ALA A 247 2.04 11.98 2.65
C ALA A 247 3.26 11.26 3.26
N THR A 248 3.41 11.35 4.57
CA THR A 248 4.54 10.76 5.29
C THR A 248 4.18 10.47 6.73
N ASP A 249 4.80 9.43 7.28
CA ASP A 249 4.74 9.04 8.69
C ASP A 249 5.86 9.70 9.53
N GLU A 250 6.64 10.60 8.93
CA GLU A 250 7.84 11.17 9.54
C GLU A 250 7.85 12.71 9.55
N ILE A 251 8.04 13.30 10.73
CA ILE A 251 7.98 14.75 10.94
C ILE A 251 9.08 15.48 10.15
N GLU A 252 10.32 14.99 10.22
CA GLU A 252 11.47 15.66 9.60
C GLU A 252 11.37 15.71 8.07
N CYS A 253 10.73 14.71 7.45
CA CYS A 253 10.48 14.71 6.02
C CYS A 253 9.51 15.84 5.64
N LEU A 254 8.39 15.98 6.37
CA LEU A 254 7.43 17.05 6.13
C LEU A 254 8.06 18.43 6.32
N GLU A 255 8.80 18.64 7.41
CA GLU A 255 9.50 19.90 7.66
C GLU A 255 10.50 20.23 6.57
N PHE A 256 11.26 19.24 6.10
CA PHE A 256 12.18 19.41 4.99
C PHE A 256 11.43 19.87 3.74
N MET A 257 10.35 19.19 3.35
CA MET A 257 9.58 19.55 2.16
C MET A 257 8.97 20.96 2.27
N ARG A 258 8.48 21.35 3.46
CA ARG A 258 7.97 22.71 3.71
C ARG A 258 9.06 23.77 3.57
N ARG A 259 10.29 23.51 4.03
CA ARG A 259 11.42 24.43 3.80
C ARG A 259 11.78 24.54 2.32
N GLU A 260 11.74 23.43 1.58
CA GLU A 260 12.16 23.39 0.17
C GLU A 260 11.13 23.98 -0.80
N PHE A 261 9.83 23.85 -0.50
CA PHE A 261 8.75 24.24 -1.41
C PHE A 261 7.80 25.31 -0.84
N GLY A 262 8.01 25.76 0.40
CA GLY A 262 7.27 26.83 1.04
C GLY A 262 5.77 26.53 1.18
N ASP A 263 4.94 27.56 0.94
CA ASP A 263 3.49 27.51 1.06
C ASP A 263 2.79 26.66 -0.01
N ARG A 264 3.56 26.06 -0.94
CA ARG A 264 3.04 25.13 -1.95
C ARG A 264 2.87 23.71 -1.43
N VAL A 265 3.30 23.42 -0.20
CA VAL A 265 3.20 22.09 0.41
C VAL A 265 1.83 21.87 1.04
N LEU A 266 1.11 20.86 0.54
CA LEU A 266 -0.13 20.35 1.11
C LEU A 266 0.17 19.11 1.94
N TYR A 267 -0.51 18.94 3.08
CA TYR A 267 -0.41 17.75 3.92
C TYR A 267 -1.65 17.62 4.79
N LEU A 268 -1.96 16.41 5.25
CA LEU A 268 -2.99 16.19 6.27
C LEU A 268 -2.45 16.60 7.65
N GLU A 269 -3.07 17.58 8.29
CA GLU A 269 -2.65 18.07 9.62
C GLU A 269 -2.72 16.96 10.67
N ASP A 270 -3.84 16.24 10.72
CA ASP A 270 -4.11 15.18 11.71
C ASP A 270 -3.49 13.81 11.35
N ALA A 271 -2.71 13.72 10.26
CA ALA A 271 -2.05 12.47 9.92
C ALA A 271 -0.94 12.17 10.94
N PRO A 272 -0.89 10.94 11.48
CA PRO A 272 0.09 10.58 12.49
C PRO A 272 1.50 10.60 11.93
N ARG A 273 2.39 11.27 12.64
CA ARG A 273 3.82 11.35 12.31
C ARG A 273 4.64 11.23 13.58
N VAL A 274 5.82 10.65 13.46
CA VAL A 274 6.80 10.54 14.55
C VAL A 274 8.13 11.13 14.12
N HIS A 275 8.95 11.50 15.10
CA HIS A 275 10.32 11.87 14.83
C HIS A 275 11.15 10.66 14.43
N ALA A 276 12.08 10.85 13.51
CA ALA A 276 13.01 9.82 13.08
C ALA A 276 13.85 9.24 14.24
N GLY A 277 14.13 10.05 15.27
CA GLY A 277 14.84 9.65 16.48
C GLY A 277 14.02 8.78 17.43
N ASP A 278 12.70 8.98 17.47
CA ASP A 278 11.79 8.30 18.41
C ASP A 278 11.48 6.86 17.98
N LEU A 279 11.80 6.50 16.74
CA LEU A 279 11.67 5.14 16.19
C LEU A 279 12.46 4.08 16.97
N ALA A 280 13.48 4.49 17.73
CA ALA A 280 14.24 3.60 18.60
C ALA A 280 13.51 3.28 19.93
N ILE A 281 12.49 4.07 20.30
CA ILE A 281 11.84 4.07 21.62
C ILE A 281 10.49 3.33 21.58
N HIS A 282 9.80 3.32 20.44
CA HIS A 282 8.56 2.55 20.26
C HIS A 282 8.88 1.05 20.12
N PHE A 283 8.42 0.23 21.08
CA PHE A 283 8.49 -1.24 21.14
C PHE A 283 9.05 -1.91 19.84
N ASP A 284 10.32 -2.32 19.87
CA ASP A 284 11.02 -3.03 18.77
C ASP A 284 11.08 -2.33 17.39
N GLY A 285 10.90 -1.01 17.30
CA GLY A 285 10.99 -0.27 16.02
C GLY A 285 9.94 -0.74 15.02
N LEU A 286 8.70 -0.85 15.49
CA LEU A 286 7.52 -1.15 14.68
C LEU A 286 7.00 0.12 13.98
N ALA A 287 6.37 -0.05 12.82
CA ALA A 287 5.68 1.03 12.12
C ALA A 287 4.76 1.83 13.03
N ILE A 288 4.56 3.12 12.73
CA ILE A 288 3.64 3.99 13.48
C ILE A 288 2.24 3.36 13.65
N HIS A 289 1.75 2.64 12.64
CA HIS A 289 0.43 2.00 12.71
C HIS A 289 0.35 0.84 13.70
N PHE A 290 1.47 0.30 14.18
CA PHE A 290 1.52 -0.73 15.23
C PHE A 290 1.70 -0.16 16.64
N ASP A 291 1.97 1.14 16.79
CA ASP A 291 2.22 1.71 18.11
C ASP A 291 0.89 1.88 18.88
N PRO A 292 0.68 1.14 19.98
CA PRO A 292 -0.52 1.28 20.80
C PRO A 292 -0.55 2.59 21.59
N ASN A 293 0.59 3.27 21.75
CA ASN A 293 0.72 4.46 22.60
C ASN A 293 0.49 5.78 21.87
N LEU A 294 0.28 5.75 20.55
CA LEU A 294 -0.12 6.96 19.83
C LEU A 294 -1.44 7.49 20.38
N PRO A 295 -1.58 8.81 20.61
CA PRO A 295 -2.79 9.43 21.13
C PRO A 295 -3.89 9.52 20.05
N MET A 296 -4.16 8.41 19.36
CA MET A 296 -5.16 8.30 18.32
C MET A 296 -5.75 6.89 18.28
N SER A 297 -7.03 6.78 17.90
CA SER A 297 -7.66 5.48 17.77
C SER A 297 -7.13 4.68 16.58
N ASN A 298 -7.26 3.36 16.65
CA ASN A 298 -6.88 2.45 15.57
C ASN A 298 -7.68 2.72 14.28
N TYR A 299 -8.95 3.13 14.41
CA TYR A 299 -9.72 3.63 13.28
C TYR A 299 -9.07 4.86 12.63
N GLN A 300 -8.64 5.85 13.42
CA GLN A 300 -8.01 7.05 12.87
C GLN A 300 -6.68 6.76 12.17
N LYS A 301 -5.91 5.77 12.64
CA LYS A 301 -4.68 5.29 11.96
C LYS A 301 -5.01 4.74 10.56
N GLY A 302 -6.04 3.90 10.47
CA GLY A 302 -6.48 3.35 9.18
C GLY A 302 -7.08 4.42 8.27
N LYS A 303 -7.90 5.32 8.83
CA LYS A 303 -8.57 6.40 8.09
C LYS A 303 -7.56 7.37 7.49
N SER A 304 -6.61 7.88 8.28
CA SER A 304 -5.57 8.80 7.80
C SER A 304 -4.77 8.20 6.66
N GLY A 305 -4.34 6.94 6.78
CA GLY A 305 -3.67 6.22 5.69
C GLY A 305 -4.53 6.08 4.43
N LEU A 306 -5.84 5.84 4.56
CA LEU A 306 -6.77 5.78 3.42
C LEU A 306 -6.99 7.14 2.76
N VAL A 307 -7.13 8.21 3.55
CA VAL A 307 -7.25 9.58 3.03
C VAL A 307 -5.97 9.96 2.28
N ASP A 308 -4.78 9.73 2.85
CA ASP A 308 -3.50 9.95 2.15
C ASP A 308 -3.41 9.17 0.84
N CYS A 309 -3.78 7.88 0.84
CA CYS A 309 -3.79 7.05 -0.37
C CYS A 309 -4.68 7.65 -1.48
N LEU A 310 -5.90 8.08 -1.13
CA LEU A 310 -6.85 8.65 -2.07
C LEU A 310 -6.42 10.04 -2.57
N LEU A 311 -5.85 10.88 -1.69
CA LEU A 311 -5.29 12.16 -2.08
C LEU A 311 -4.09 11.99 -3.02
N LEU A 312 -3.19 11.04 -2.74
CA LEU A 312 -2.08 10.70 -3.64
C LEU A 312 -2.61 10.24 -5.01
N ALA A 313 -3.68 9.45 -5.05
CA ALA A 313 -4.31 9.01 -6.29
C ALA A 313 -4.91 10.17 -7.11
N ALA A 314 -5.28 11.27 -6.47
CA ALA A 314 -5.84 12.48 -7.09
C ALA A 314 -4.77 13.45 -7.65
N THR A 315 -3.48 13.18 -7.40
CA THR A 315 -2.39 14.04 -7.91
C THR A 315 -2.13 13.84 -9.41
N ASN A 316 -1.32 14.72 -10.00
CA ASN A 316 -0.94 14.63 -11.41
C ASN A 316 0.31 13.75 -11.61
N TYR A 317 1.16 13.65 -10.60
CA TYR A 317 2.39 12.85 -10.61
C TYR A 317 2.74 12.36 -9.21
N LEU A 318 3.28 11.15 -9.08
CA LEU A 318 3.65 10.58 -7.79
C LEU A 318 5.15 10.28 -7.67
N VAL A 319 5.83 10.88 -6.70
CA VAL A 319 7.19 10.52 -6.28
C VAL A 319 7.10 9.64 -5.03
N LYS A 320 7.52 8.38 -5.13
CA LYS A 320 7.33 7.39 -4.06
C LYS A 320 8.54 6.50 -3.82
N GLY A 321 8.69 6.07 -2.56
CA GLY A 321 9.51 4.93 -2.17
C GLY A 321 8.71 3.62 -2.12
N ARG A 322 9.25 2.62 -1.44
CA ARG A 322 8.56 1.34 -1.22
C ARG A 322 7.49 1.48 -0.14
N SER A 323 6.21 1.51 -0.53
CA SER A 323 5.10 1.52 0.42
C SER A 323 3.79 1.03 -0.20
N ASN A 324 3.13 0.14 0.53
CA ASN A 324 1.79 -0.34 0.17
C ASN A 324 0.75 0.79 0.08
N VAL A 325 0.92 1.90 0.80
CA VAL A 325 0.03 3.09 0.72
C VAL A 325 0.10 3.69 -0.69
N SER A 326 1.30 4.08 -1.12
CA SER A 326 1.54 4.63 -2.46
C SER A 326 1.34 3.61 -3.58
N ASP A 327 1.40 2.32 -3.27
CA ASP A 327 1.10 1.25 -4.22
C ASP A 327 -0.40 1.09 -4.44
N ALA A 328 -1.19 1.24 -3.38
CA ALA A 328 -2.64 1.22 -3.45
C ALA A 328 -3.19 2.46 -4.15
N SER A 329 -2.57 3.63 -4.00
CA SER A 329 -3.00 4.85 -4.72
C SER A 329 -2.93 4.65 -6.24
N LEU A 330 -1.96 3.86 -6.71
CA LEU A 330 -1.84 3.48 -8.12
C LEU A 330 -2.89 2.45 -8.59
N ALA A 331 -3.56 1.74 -7.68
CA ALA A 331 -4.74 0.94 -8.01
C ALA A 331 -6.00 1.81 -8.09
N PHE A 332 -6.10 2.85 -7.26
CA PHE A 332 -7.17 3.85 -7.36
C PHE A 332 -7.06 4.71 -8.62
N ASN A 333 -5.85 5.04 -9.05
CA ASN A 333 -5.58 5.74 -10.31
C ASN A 333 -4.51 4.99 -11.14
N PRO A 334 -4.92 4.05 -12.03
CA PRO A 334 -3.98 3.23 -12.79
C PRO A 334 -3.19 4.00 -13.84
N ARG A 335 -3.61 5.23 -14.15
CA ARG A 335 -2.96 6.12 -15.13
C ARG A 335 -2.02 7.12 -14.48
N LEU A 336 -1.97 7.22 -13.15
CA LEU A 336 -1.09 8.13 -12.43
C LEU A 336 0.38 7.85 -12.81
N PRO A 337 1.07 8.80 -13.47
CA PRO A 337 2.50 8.65 -13.71
C PRO A 337 3.27 8.78 -12.38
N TYR A 338 4.37 8.05 -12.26
CA TYR A 338 5.16 8.03 -11.03
C TYR A 338 6.67 7.88 -11.25
N SER A 339 7.42 8.38 -10.29
CA SER A 339 8.82 8.06 -10.02
C SER A 339 8.90 7.14 -8.80
N PHE A 340 9.59 6.01 -8.95
CA PHE A 340 9.82 5.03 -7.90
C PHE A 340 11.30 4.93 -7.58
N CYS A 341 11.65 5.17 -6.31
CA CYS A 341 13.01 5.00 -5.82
C CYS A 341 13.34 3.51 -5.74
N VAL A 342 14.27 3.05 -6.58
CA VAL A 342 14.51 1.61 -6.75
C VAL A 342 15.41 1.03 -5.65
N ARG A 343 16.23 1.87 -5.01
CA ARG A 343 17.25 1.50 -4.02
C ARG A 343 17.12 2.30 -2.75
#